data_AF-A0A916QCQ8-F1
#
_entry.id   AF-A0A916QCQ8-F1
#
_cell.length_a   1.000
_cell.length_b   1.000
_cell.length_c   1.000
_cell.angle_alpha   90.00
_cell.angle_beta   90.00
_cell.angle_gamma   90.00
#
_symmetry.space_group_name_H-M   'P 1'
#
loop_
_entity.id
_entity.type
_entity.pdbx_description
1 polymer ?
#
loop_
_entity_poly.entity_id
_entity_poly.type
_entity_poly.pdbx_seq_one_letter_code
_entity_poly.pdbx_strand_id
1 'polypeptide(L)'
;MAREDIIRELLNERDDVVELQVQYTNGEVEDYNLLQSSAESVLDDIEWERVKEIELEYATGEEREVDFEELEDSDDDDDDEDNIDDEDEDDDDDEDNDVVFAEDEDEDDDEDDEDDEDDEDDEDV
;
A
#
# COMPACT_ATOMS: atom_id res chain seq x y z
N MET A 1 -10.12 -24.04 16.10
CA MET A 1 -11.03 -22.87 15.98
C MET A 1 -11.81 -23.00 14.68
N ALA A 2 -12.96 -22.35 14.48
CA ALA A 2 -13.61 -22.36 13.15
C ALA A 2 -12.89 -21.37 12.23
N ARG A 3 -12.78 -21.67 10.92
CA ARG A 3 -12.15 -20.78 9.93
C ARG A 3 -12.80 -19.39 9.91
N GLU A 4 -14.13 -19.36 10.03
CA GLU A 4 -14.92 -18.13 10.17
C GLU A 4 -14.51 -17.30 11.39
N ASP A 5 -14.25 -17.94 12.55
CA ASP A 5 -13.87 -17.23 13.78
C ASP A 5 -12.52 -16.54 13.64
N ILE A 6 -11.56 -17.15 12.95
CA ILE A 6 -10.22 -16.57 12.73
C ILE A 6 -10.33 -15.29 11.90
N ILE A 7 -11.03 -15.35 10.77
CA ILE A 7 -11.20 -14.16 9.92
C ILE A 7 -12.06 -13.11 10.60
N ARG A 8 -13.09 -13.52 11.35
CA ARG A 8 -13.88 -12.59 12.17
C ARG A 8 -12.98 -11.87 13.18
N GLU A 9 -12.07 -12.57 13.84
CA GLU A 9 -11.13 -11.98 14.79
C GLU A 9 -10.23 -10.95 14.07
N LEU A 10 -9.59 -11.33 12.96
CA LEU A 10 -8.74 -10.43 12.17
C LEU A 10 -9.46 -9.15 11.73
N LEU A 11 -10.71 -9.28 11.26
CA LEU A 11 -11.55 -8.14 10.86
C LEU A 11 -11.98 -7.26 12.05
N ASN A 12 -12.00 -7.81 13.27
CA ASN A 12 -12.25 -7.02 14.48
C ASN A 12 -10.97 -6.38 15.04
N GLU A 13 -9.80 -6.96 14.77
CA GLU A 13 -8.51 -6.40 15.16
C GLU A 13 -8.15 -5.17 14.32
N ARG A 14 -8.42 -5.23 13.01
CA ARG A 14 -8.18 -4.12 12.07
C ARG A 14 -9.46 -3.76 11.32
N ASP A 15 -9.99 -2.58 11.63
CA ASP A 15 -11.19 -2.00 10.98
C ASP A 15 -10.87 -1.36 9.60
N ASP A 16 -9.59 -1.40 9.20
CA ASP A 16 -9.07 -0.83 7.96
C ASP A 16 -9.00 -1.81 6.79
N VAL A 17 -9.58 -3.01 6.91
CA VAL A 17 -9.70 -3.96 5.79
C VAL A 17 -10.72 -3.44 4.77
N VAL A 18 -10.31 -3.36 3.50
CA VAL A 18 -11.13 -2.83 2.39
C VAL A 18 -11.69 -3.92 1.49
N GLU A 19 -10.94 -5.01 1.33
CA GLU A 19 -11.29 -6.13 0.46
C GLU A 19 -10.88 -7.45 1.10
N LEU A 20 -11.67 -8.48 0.83
CA LEU A 20 -11.44 -9.84 1.25
C LEU A 20 -11.54 -10.74 0.03
N GLN A 21 -10.47 -11.46 -0.28
CA GLN A 21 -10.41 -12.41 -1.37
C GLN A 21 -10.42 -13.83 -0.80
N VAL A 22 -11.33 -14.67 -1.27
CA VAL A 22 -11.47 -16.06 -0.84
C VAL A 22 -11.05 -16.98 -1.97
N GLN A 23 -10.03 -17.79 -1.74
CA GLN A 23 -9.66 -18.88 -2.62
C GLN A 23 -10.26 -20.19 -2.12
N TYR A 24 -11.02 -20.85 -2.99
CA TYR A 24 -11.62 -22.15 -2.72
C TYR A 24 -10.73 -23.29 -3.20
N THR A 25 -10.88 -24.46 -2.58
CA THR A 25 -10.20 -25.72 -2.92
C THR A 25 -10.46 -26.22 -4.36
N ASN A 26 -11.50 -25.72 -5.04
CA ASN A 26 -11.77 -25.98 -6.46
C ASN A 26 -10.95 -25.07 -7.41
N GLY A 27 -10.19 -24.11 -6.87
CA GLY A 27 -9.46 -23.07 -7.61
C GLY A 27 -10.30 -21.85 -8.01
N GLU A 28 -11.54 -21.75 -7.54
CA GLU A 28 -12.37 -20.56 -7.67
C GLU A 28 -11.90 -19.50 -6.68
N VAL A 29 -11.95 -18.24 -7.11
CA VAL A 29 -11.57 -17.09 -6.30
C VAL A 29 -12.73 -16.12 -6.31
N GLU A 30 -13.15 -15.66 -5.13
CA GLU A 30 -14.20 -14.65 -4.96
C GLU A 30 -13.70 -13.45 -4.18
N ASP A 31 -13.89 -12.27 -4.77
CA ASP A 31 -13.56 -10.98 -4.19
C ASP A 31 -14.79 -10.33 -3.52
N TYR A 32 -14.63 -9.92 -2.28
CA TYR A 32 -15.66 -9.28 -1.46
C TYR A 32 -15.20 -7.90 -0.99
N ASN A 33 -15.83 -6.87 -1.53
CA ASN A 33 -15.52 -5.50 -1.15
C ASN A 33 -16.25 -5.08 0.15
N LEU A 34 -15.49 -4.87 1.21
CA LEU A 34 -16.00 -4.52 2.55
C LEU A 34 -16.44 -3.05 2.67
N LEU A 35 -16.07 -2.20 1.71
CA LEU A 35 -16.55 -0.81 1.66
C LEU A 35 -18.03 -0.73 1.22
N GLN A 36 -18.52 -1.75 0.51
CA GLN A 36 -19.90 -1.80 0.01
C GLN A 36 -20.82 -2.70 0.83
N SER A 37 -20.25 -3.67 1.55
CA SER A 37 -20.97 -4.70 2.29
C SER A 37 -20.39 -4.87 3.69
N SER A 38 -21.24 -5.13 4.68
CA SER A 38 -20.77 -5.43 6.03
C SER A 38 -19.98 -6.75 6.05
N ALA A 39 -18.83 -6.76 6.74
CA ALA A 39 -18.04 -7.96 6.99
C ALA A 39 -18.89 -9.17 7.42
N GLU A 40 -19.79 -8.99 8.39
CA GLU A 40 -20.65 -10.10 8.84
C GLU A 40 -21.52 -10.70 7.74
N SER A 41 -22.00 -9.89 6.78
CA SER A 41 -22.81 -10.38 5.67
C SER A 41 -21.98 -11.14 4.65
N VAL A 42 -20.73 -10.72 4.44
CA VAL A 42 -19.76 -11.42 3.58
C VAL A 42 -19.40 -12.77 4.20
N LEU A 43 -19.06 -12.80 5.50
CA LEU A 43 -18.67 -14.02 6.19
C LEU A 43 -19.79 -15.09 6.21
N ASP A 44 -21.06 -14.69 6.22
CA ASP A 44 -22.20 -15.61 6.17
C ASP A 44 -22.43 -16.21 4.78
N ASP A 45 -22.02 -15.51 3.70
CA ASP A 45 -22.17 -15.97 2.32
C ASP A 45 -21.10 -17.01 1.94
N ILE A 46 -19.93 -16.96 2.59
CA ILE A 46 -18.78 -17.81 2.29
C ILE A 46 -19.03 -19.27 2.68
N GLU A 47 -18.85 -20.19 1.71
CA GLU A 47 -18.83 -21.64 1.95
C GLU A 47 -17.50 -22.10 2.62
N TRP A 48 -17.34 -21.84 3.93
CA TRP A 48 -16.13 -22.14 4.72
C TRP A 48 -15.57 -23.57 4.61
N GLU A 49 -16.44 -24.55 4.33
CA GLU A 49 -16.04 -25.96 4.12
C GLU A 49 -15.16 -26.16 2.88
N ARG A 50 -15.21 -25.23 1.93
CA ARG A 50 -14.45 -25.29 0.67
C ARG A 50 -13.33 -24.27 0.59
N VAL A 51 -13.23 -23.36 1.56
CA VAL A 51 -12.18 -22.35 1.59
C VAL A 51 -10.82 -23.04 1.78
N LYS A 52 -9.85 -22.62 0.98
CA LYS A 52 -8.46 -23.04 1.03
C LYS A 52 -7.61 -21.95 1.69
N GLU A 53 -7.75 -20.72 1.23
CA GLU A 53 -6.93 -19.58 1.59
C GLU A 53 -7.78 -18.30 1.52
N ILE A 54 -7.47 -17.33 2.37
CA ILE A 54 -8.09 -15.99 2.34
C ILE A 54 -7.00 -14.93 2.37
N GLU A 55 -7.12 -13.91 1.53
CA GLU A 55 -6.28 -12.73 1.52
C GLU A 55 -7.11 -11.52 1.94
N LEU A 56 -6.59 -10.72 2.86
CA LEU A 56 -7.20 -9.47 3.33
C LEU A 56 -6.37 -8.29 2.84
N GLU A 57 -6.99 -7.35 2.13
CA GLU A 57 -6.35 -6.10 1.73
C GLU A 57 -6.72 -4.98 2.70
N TYR A 58 -5.72 -4.26 3.21
CA TYR A 58 -5.89 -3.11 4.09
C TYR A 58 -5.89 -1.80 3.30
N ALA A 59 -6.55 -0.77 3.84
CA ALA A 59 -6.57 0.58 3.25
C ALA A 59 -5.18 1.22 3.17
N THR A 60 -4.21 0.70 3.95
CA THR A 60 -2.80 1.08 3.91
C THR A 60 -2.06 0.55 2.68
N GLY A 61 -2.65 -0.42 1.96
CA GLY A 61 -2.03 -1.16 0.87
C GLY A 61 -1.23 -2.38 1.33
N GLU A 62 -1.30 -2.72 2.62
CA GLU A 62 -0.79 -4.00 3.14
C GLU A 62 -1.76 -5.12 2.78
N GLU A 63 -1.26 -6.34 2.61
CA GLU A 63 -2.03 -7.55 2.37
C GLU A 63 -1.67 -8.62 3.41
N ARG A 64 -2.65 -9.39 3.86
CA ARG A 64 -2.45 -10.52 4.79
C ARG A 64 -3.08 -11.78 4.23
N GLU A 65 -2.25 -12.77 3.96
CA GLU A 65 -2.67 -14.12 3.56
C GLU A 65 -2.94 -15.00 4.79
N VAL A 66 -3.98 -15.82 4.71
CA VAL A 66 -4.36 -16.82 5.71
C VAL A 66 -4.62 -18.14 5.00
N ASP A 67 -3.62 -19.02 4.98
CA ASP A 67 -3.76 -20.39 4.47
C ASP A 67 -4.36 -21.32 5.55
N PHE A 68 -5.48 -21.95 5.23
CA PHE A 68 -6.17 -22.87 6.15
C PHE A 68 -5.73 -24.32 6.02
N GLU A 69 -4.95 -24.67 5.00
CA GLU A 69 -4.38 -26.02 4.88
C GLU A 69 -3.26 -26.22 5.90
N GLU A 70 -2.46 -25.18 6.20
CA GLU A 70 -1.42 -25.23 7.24
C GLU A 70 -2.01 -25.16 8.67
N LEU A 71 -3.11 -24.43 8.86
CA LEU A 71 -3.76 -24.27 10.18
C LEU A 71 -4.44 -25.54 10.71
N GLU A 72 -4.74 -26.53 9.86
CA GLU A 72 -5.32 -27.81 10.30
C GLU A 72 -4.29 -28.75 10.97
N ASP A 73 -2.99 -28.52 10.75
CA ASP A 73 -1.90 -29.28 11.39
C ASP A 73 -1.25 -28.53 12.58
N SER A 74 -1.45 -27.20 12.68
CA SER A 74 -0.89 -26.34 13.73
C SER A 74 -1.84 -26.14 14.91
N ASP A 75 -2.01 -27.19 15.72
CA ASP A 75 -2.54 -27.09 17.09
C ASP A 75 -1.38 -26.77 18.07
N ASP A 76 -0.48 -25.82 17.77
CA ASP A 76 0.50 -25.20 18.70
C ASP A 76 1.31 -24.09 17.97
N ASP A 77 1.27 -22.86 18.51
CA ASP A 77 2.29 -21.79 18.45
C ASP A 77 2.61 -21.01 17.14
N ASP A 78 3.06 -19.77 17.38
CA ASP A 78 3.65 -18.71 16.53
C ASP A 78 2.69 -17.87 15.66
N ASP A 79 2.47 -16.57 15.92
CA ASP A 79 3.42 -15.43 15.94
C ASP A 79 3.97 -15.10 14.54
N ASP A 80 3.10 -14.67 13.63
CA ASP A 80 3.51 -14.05 12.36
C ASP A 80 3.41 -12.52 12.48
N GLU A 81 4.36 -11.98 13.25
CA GLU A 81 4.89 -10.62 13.12
C GLU A 81 6.07 -10.67 12.14
N ASP A 82 5.82 -11.01 10.87
CA ASP A 82 6.83 -10.90 9.80
C ASP A 82 6.41 -9.84 8.78
N ASN A 83 6.72 -8.58 9.11
CA ASN A 83 7.07 -7.60 8.10
C ASN A 83 8.23 -6.74 8.61
N ILE A 84 9.39 -7.39 8.74
CA ILE A 84 10.66 -6.70 8.83
C ILE A 84 11.01 -6.29 7.40
N ASP A 85 10.60 -5.08 7.02
CA ASP A 85 11.11 -4.40 5.84
C ASP A 85 12.59 -4.08 6.07
N ASP A 86 13.44 -5.07 5.82
CA ASP A 86 14.89 -5.00 5.78
C ASP A 86 15.29 -4.58 4.35
N GLU A 87 15.06 -3.32 3.99
CA GLU A 87 15.80 -2.67 2.90
C GLU A 87 17.08 -2.04 3.49
N ASP A 88 18.00 -2.92 3.89
CA ASP A 88 19.42 -2.61 4.05
C ASP A 88 20.07 -2.75 2.65
N GLU A 89 19.99 -1.68 1.85
CA GLU A 89 20.84 -1.53 0.66
C GLU A 89 21.97 -0.54 0.99
N ASP A 90 23.01 -1.09 1.61
CA ASP A 90 24.33 -0.50 1.80
C ASP A 90 25.02 -0.39 0.41
N ASP A 91 25.27 0.83 -0.07
CA ASP A 91 26.37 1.08 -1.01
C ASP A 91 27.02 2.44 -0.69
N ASP A 92 28.11 2.32 0.07
CA ASP A 92 29.23 3.24 0.18
C ASP A 92 29.64 3.80 -1.21
N ASP A 93 29.53 5.11 -1.44
CA ASP A 93 30.48 5.81 -2.34
C ASP A 93 30.81 7.21 -1.79
N ASP A 94 31.87 7.18 -1.00
CA ASP A 94 32.72 8.29 -0.56
C ASP A 94 33.35 8.96 -1.80
N GLU A 95 32.67 9.93 -2.42
CA GLU A 95 33.30 10.83 -3.40
C GLU A 95 33.49 12.24 -2.82
N ASP A 96 34.55 12.38 -2.01
CA ASP A 96 35.29 13.62 -1.79
C ASP A 96 35.71 14.22 -3.16
N ASN A 97 34.83 15.00 -3.78
CA ASN A 97 35.20 15.83 -4.92
C ASN A 97 35.47 17.27 -4.46
N ASP A 98 36.77 17.51 -4.24
CA ASP A 98 37.44 18.80 -4.07
C ASP A 98 37.00 19.78 -5.18
N VAL A 99 35.98 20.59 -4.90
CA VAL A 99 35.58 21.68 -5.79
C VAL A 99 36.63 22.78 -5.67
N VAL A 100 37.64 22.70 -6.54
CA VAL A 100 38.60 23.76 -6.78
C VAL A 100 37.85 25.05 -7.13
N PHE A 101 37.92 25.98 -6.19
CA PHE A 101 37.49 27.36 -6.34
C PHE A 101 38.39 28.01 -7.41
N ALA A 102 37.97 27.95 -8.67
CA ALA A 102 38.54 28.77 -9.72
C ALA A 102 37.92 30.16 -9.60
N GLU A 103 38.71 31.10 -9.10
CA GLU A 103 38.51 32.52 -9.30
C GLU A 103 38.45 32.80 -10.82
N ASP A 104 37.37 33.42 -11.28
CA ASP A 104 37.38 34.24 -12.49
C ASP A 104 36.53 35.47 -12.18
N GLU A 105 37.25 36.58 -11.94
CA GLU A 105 36.76 37.94 -12.03
C GLU A 105 36.32 38.19 -13.48
N ASP A 106 35.14 38.77 -13.71
CA ASP A 106 35.01 39.89 -14.65
C ASP A 106 33.62 40.56 -14.53
N GLU A 107 33.71 41.89 -14.46
CA GLU A 107 32.66 42.92 -14.40
C GLU A 107 31.89 43.05 -15.73
N ASP A 108 30.64 43.52 -15.65
CA ASP A 108 29.90 44.37 -16.63
C ASP A 108 28.41 44.31 -16.18
N ASP A 109 27.88 45.21 -15.37
CA ASP A 109 27.48 46.61 -15.68
C ASP A 109 26.84 46.74 -17.06
N ASP A 110 25.51 46.69 -17.11
CA ASP A 110 24.72 47.64 -17.92
C ASP A 110 23.25 47.55 -17.49
N GLU A 111 22.80 48.67 -16.93
CA GLU A 111 21.42 49.04 -16.76
C GLU A 111 20.80 49.25 -18.15
N ASP A 112 19.64 48.66 -18.44
CA ASP A 112 18.73 49.24 -19.44
C ASP A 112 17.31 49.20 -18.88
N ASP A 113 16.87 50.42 -18.62
CA ASP A 113 15.56 50.89 -18.21
C ASP A 113 14.59 50.80 -19.42
N GLU A 114 13.36 51.29 -19.22
CA GLU A 114 12.35 51.59 -20.24
C GLU A 114 11.61 50.36 -20.85
N ASP A 115 10.30 50.31 -21.10
CA ASP A 115 9.12 51.14 -20.86
C ASP A 115 7.94 50.40 -21.57
N ASP A 116 6.72 50.90 -21.42
CA ASP A 116 5.54 50.69 -22.29
C ASP A 116 4.72 49.38 -22.03
N GLU A 117 3.64 49.40 -21.25
CA GLU A 117 2.30 49.99 -21.48
C GLU A 117 1.43 49.22 -22.51
N ASP A 118 0.13 49.16 -22.21
CA ASP A 118 -1.01 48.93 -23.12
C ASP A 118 -1.19 47.52 -23.75
N ASP A 119 -2.38 46.95 -23.96
CA ASP A 119 -3.77 47.28 -23.60
C ASP A 119 -4.66 46.13 -24.13
N GLU A 120 -5.80 45.96 -23.44
CA GLU A 120 -7.15 45.57 -23.90
C GLU A 120 -7.52 44.31 -24.74
N ASP A 121 -8.63 43.73 -24.23
CA ASP A 121 -9.82 43.14 -24.87
C ASP A 121 -9.77 41.82 -25.66
N ASP A 122 -10.59 40.85 -25.24
CA ASP A 122 -11.94 40.67 -25.81
C ASP A 122 -12.71 39.59 -25.01
N GLU A 123 -13.68 40.00 -24.18
CA GLU A 123 -14.74 39.11 -23.66
C GLU A 123 -15.93 39.14 -24.63
N ASP A 124 -16.05 38.14 -25.49
CA ASP A 124 -17.21 37.96 -26.36
C ASP A 124 -18.37 37.31 -25.57
N VAL A 125 -19.49 38.03 -25.47
CA VAL A 125 -20.78 37.65 -24.85
C VAL A 125 -21.81 37.16 -25.86
#